data_AF-V9KJ59-F1
#
_entry.id   AF-V9KJ59-F1
#
_cell.length_a   1.000
_cell.length_b   1.000
_cell.length_c   1.000
_cell.angle_alpha   90.00
_cell.angle_beta   90.00
_cell.angle_gamma   90.00
#
_symmetry.space_group_name_H-M   'P 1'
#
loop_
_entity.id
_entity.type
_entity.pdbx_description
1 polymer ?
#
loop_
_entity_poly.entity_id
_entity_poly.type
_entity_poly.pdbx_seq_one_letter_code
_entity_poly.pdbx_strand_id
1 'polypeptide(L)'
;WWLHVEGVNLATLTLGYVSSSVLAATKCDSMTLTLGPWLGLPAVPAVTLYRHEDPSLSLAAGLTSSQPVQKLRALPLWLSLQYLGHDGIVERIKYASQLSQRLLENLKKLNSIRTTVEDEFNSPVVVFRFTQDHLKSGLDGVQYQTTAAQDSSKDSSEREISDTLNRWLGEQLGQLVPASGVDVVELEDEGVCIRFSPLMTAAVLGTKSENVDQVVECLQGKIPILNSTLQLREEFKQEVYQTAGLTHIEDLNWPGLGVVRYEFTNEESDPEKKQAEMEKITSGLLKKLKELDSDLMFSTGPEFGGEKNCIYIGMVTDDLDVPELVETIAATGREIEENSKLLENMTEVVRQGIMEAERQLLKATEEKLVEEGILRQIPVVGSVLNWLSPFHSTVKGRTFNLAAGSVESTSNTYTSKVQASGGTPPPTPTASRTKNKLPGQKQFRRSSRTNASDAVSDTSSVSHMEEIEVSQTSTTATRLEFETEVHTSPEPSTQLGSELEVPEQVQHEESPEINVQEVDQISAAEAEDSSKESLR
;
A
#
# COMPACT_ATOMS: atom_id res chain seq x y z
N TRP A 1 -21.57 -41.14 22.66
CA TRP A 1 -21.17 -39.81 22.16
C TRP A 1 -19.66 -39.80 22.16
N TRP A 2 -19.02 -39.41 21.07
CA TRP A 2 -17.56 -39.36 20.97
C TRP A 2 -17.08 -37.94 21.27
N LEU A 3 -16.13 -37.79 22.19
CA LEU A 3 -15.50 -36.51 22.51
C LEU A 3 -14.11 -36.44 21.88
N HIS A 4 -14.00 -35.69 20.78
CA HIS A 4 -12.70 -35.27 20.23
C HIS A 4 -12.29 -33.92 20.84
N VAL A 5 -10.99 -33.69 21.06
CA VAL A 5 -10.47 -32.39 21.51
C VAL A 5 -9.24 -31.98 20.68
N GLU A 6 -9.26 -30.78 20.14
CA GLU A 6 -8.15 -30.17 19.42
C GLU A 6 -7.94 -28.74 19.96
N GLY A 7 -6.70 -28.27 19.97
CA GLY A 7 -6.40 -26.89 20.33
C GLY A 7 -5.02 -26.67 20.96
N VAL A 8 -4.51 -25.46 20.81
CA VAL A 8 -3.19 -25.03 21.32
C VAL A 8 -3.10 -25.07 22.85
N ASN A 9 -4.21 -24.88 23.57
CA ASN A 9 -4.23 -24.94 25.03
C ASN A 9 -3.94 -26.35 25.57
N LEU A 10 -4.06 -27.41 24.75
CA LEU A 10 -3.62 -28.77 25.10
C LEU A 10 -2.12 -28.85 25.42
N ALA A 11 -1.30 -27.93 24.87
CA ALA A 11 0.12 -27.84 25.23
C ALA A 11 0.32 -27.60 26.73
N THR A 12 -0.58 -26.88 27.40
CA THR A 12 -0.48 -26.62 28.84
C THR A 12 -0.59 -27.88 29.70
N LEU A 13 -1.05 -29.02 29.17
CA LEU A 13 -1.02 -30.32 29.85
C LEU A 13 0.40 -30.80 30.18
N THR A 14 1.45 -30.29 29.52
CA THR A 14 2.85 -30.59 29.87
C THR A 14 3.37 -29.69 31.01
N LEU A 15 2.61 -28.69 31.43
CA LEU A 15 2.97 -27.79 32.53
C LEU A 15 2.39 -28.35 33.84
N GLY A 16 3.14 -28.24 34.94
CA GLY A 16 2.71 -28.74 36.26
C GLY A 16 1.54 -27.96 36.91
N TYR A 17 0.93 -27.01 36.19
CA TYR A 17 -0.23 -26.23 36.61
C TYR A 17 -1.14 -26.00 35.39
N VAL A 18 -2.35 -26.55 35.44
CA VAL A 18 -3.27 -26.66 34.30
C VAL A 18 -4.64 -26.09 34.68
N SER A 19 -5.28 -25.36 33.77
CA SER A 19 -6.69 -24.94 33.91
C SER A 19 -7.60 -26.17 34.09
N SER A 20 -8.62 -26.07 34.95
CA SER A 20 -9.57 -27.19 35.18
C SER A 20 -10.31 -27.58 33.89
N SER A 21 -10.58 -26.60 33.03
CA SER A 21 -11.13 -26.77 31.67
C SER A 21 -10.25 -27.65 30.79
N VAL A 22 -8.94 -27.37 30.76
CA VAL A 22 -7.97 -28.15 29.96
C VAL A 22 -7.70 -29.51 30.59
N LEU A 23 -7.65 -29.61 31.92
CA LEU A 23 -7.50 -30.89 32.62
C LEU A 23 -8.67 -31.84 32.31
N ALA A 24 -9.88 -31.32 32.09
CA ALA A 24 -11.02 -32.12 31.64
C ALA A 24 -10.81 -32.78 30.27
N ALA A 25 -9.97 -32.22 29.38
CA ALA A 25 -9.64 -32.83 28.09
C ALA A 25 -8.95 -34.20 28.24
N THR A 26 -8.29 -34.49 29.38
CA THR A 26 -7.74 -35.84 29.68
C THR A 26 -8.81 -36.94 29.76
N LYS A 27 -10.10 -36.58 29.73
CA LYS A 27 -11.26 -37.49 29.71
C LYS A 27 -11.85 -37.72 28.31
N CYS A 28 -11.26 -37.16 27.25
CA CYS A 28 -11.72 -37.33 25.87
C CYS A 28 -11.54 -38.76 25.33
N ASP A 29 -12.22 -39.07 24.22
CA ASP A 29 -12.08 -40.32 23.46
C ASP A 29 -10.92 -40.24 22.45
N SER A 30 -10.64 -39.04 21.90
CA SER A 30 -9.40 -38.77 21.17
C SER A 30 -9.00 -37.29 21.23
N MET A 31 -7.72 -36.98 21.00
CA MET A 31 -7.21 -35.62 20.92
C MET A 31 -6.18 -35.44 19.79
N THR A 32 -6.16 -34.27 19.16
CA THR A 32 -5.18 -33.95 18.09
C THR A 32 -4.20 -32.87 18.53
N LEU A 33 -2.91 -33.13 18.35
CA LEU A 33 -1.79 -32.29 18.79
C LEU A 33 -0.96 -31.82 17.59
N THR A 34 -0.85 -30.50 17.40
CA THR A 34 -0.13 -29.86 16.28
C THR A 34 1.34 -29.59 16.63
N LEU A 35 2.07 -30.64 17.01
CA LEU A 35 3.43 -30.54 17.58
C LEU A 35 4.50 -29.87 16.67
N GLY A 36 4.25 -29.76 15.36
CA GLY A 36 5.15 -29.12 14.41
C GLY A 36 5.45 -27.66 14.77
N PRO A 37 4.48 -26.73 14.66
CA PRO A 37 4.62 -25.34 15.11
C PRO A 37 5.13 -25.21 16.55
N TRP A 38 4.63 -26.03 17.49
CA TRP A 38 4.99 -25.96 18.92
C TRP A 38 6.49 -26.16 19.17
N LEU A 39 7.16 -26.87 18.26
CA LEU A 39 8.59 -27.18 18.32
C LEU A 39 9.40 -26.52 17.19
N GLY A 40 8.78 -25.66 16.36
CA GLY A 40 9.43 -25.01 15.22
C GLY A 40 9.84 -25.97 14.10
N LEU A 41 9.13 -27.10 13.95
CA LEU A 41 9.50 -28.19 13.05
C LEU A 41 8.69 -28.12 11.74
N PRO A 42 9.34 -27.92 10.58
CA PRO A 42 8.65 -27.95 9.30
C PRO A 42 8.18 -29.37 8.95
N ALA A 43 7.05 -29.46 8.23
CA ALA A 43 6.48 -30.70 7.69
C ALA A 43 6.18 -31.85 8.69
N VAL A 44 6.15 -31.58 10.00
CA VAL A 44 5.65 -32.54 11.00
C VAL A 44 4.12 -32.64 10.92
N PRO A 45 3.54 -33.83 10.75
CA PRO A 45 2.08 -34.01 10.76
C PRO A 45 1.50 -33.81 12.16
N ALA A 46 0.22 -33.47 12.23
CA ALA A 46 -0.53 -33.51 13.49
C ALA A 46 -0.60 -34.96 14.04
N VAL A 47 -0.58 -35.10 15.36
CA VAL A 47 -0.61 -36.38 16.06
C VAL A 47 -1.96 -36.55 16.75
N THR A 48 -2.79 -37.46 16.26
CA THR A 48 -4.06 -37.82 16.91
C THR A 48 -3.87 -39.01 17.84
N LEU A 49 -4.13 -38.83 19.13
CA LEU A 49 -4.11 -39.84 20.18
C LEU A 49 -5.53 -40.36 20.43
N TYR A 50 -5.69 -41.66 20.64
CA TYR A 50 -6.99 -42.32 20.85
C TYR A 50 -7.03 -43.04 22.21
N ARG A 51 -8.15 -42.92 22.93
CA ARG A 51 -8.38 -43.50 24.25
C ARG A 51 -8.95 -44.92 24.16
N HIS A 52 -8.20 -45.83 23.53
CA HIS A 52 -8.66 -47.21 23.33
C HIS A 52 -7.67 -48.25 23.82
N GLU A 53 -8.18 -49.14 24.67
CA GLU A 53 -7.55 -50.42 25.04
C GLU A 53 -7.93 -51.54 24.04
N ASP A 54 -8.94 -51.31 23.19
CA ASP A 54 -9.47 -52.29 22.25
C ASP A 54 -8.76 -52.22 20.86
N PRO A 55 -8.11 -53.32 20.41
CA PRO A 55 -7.49 -53.38 19.09
C PRO A 55 -8.47 -53.27 17.92
N SER A 56 -9.75 -53.65 18.10
CA SER A 56 -10.75 -53.64 17.03
C SER A 56 -11.14 -52.21 16.63
N LEU A 57 -11.32 -51.32 17.62
CA LEU A 57 -11.56 -49.90 17.39
C LEU A 57 -10.31 -49.21 16.81
N SER A 58 -9.11 -49.64 17.23
CA SER A 58 -7.84 -49.16 16.66
C SER A 58 -7.70 -49.53 15.17
N LEU A 59 -8.16 -50.73 14.77
CA LEU A 59 -8.22 -51.17 13.38
C LEU A 59 -9.30 -50.42 12.58
N ALA A 60 -10.49 -50.20 13.16
CA ALA A 60 -11.57 -49.41 12.56
C ALA A 60 -11.16 -47.95 12.31
N ALA A 61 -10.36 -47.35 13.19
CA ALA A 61 -9.75 -46.03 13.03
C ALA A 61 -8.53 -46.02 12.06
N GLY A 62 -8.20 -47.13 11.40
CA GLY A 62 -7.11 -47.24 10.43
C GLY A 62 -5.69 -47.23 11.01
N LEU A 63 -5.54 -47.22 12.34
CA LEU A 63 -4.25 -47.09 13.04
C LEU A 63 -3.32 -48.31 12.85
N THR A 64 -3.84 -49.42 12.33
CA THR A 64 -3.09 -50.64 11.99
C THR A 64 -2.41 -50.59 10.62
N SER A 65 -2.50 -49.47 9.88
CA SER A 65 -1.84 -49.30 8.58
C SER A 65 -0.31 -49.37 8.71
N SER A 66 0.31 -50.30 7.98
CA SER A 66 1.74 -50.63 8.13
C SER A 66 2.66 -49.97 7.09
N GLN A 67 2.13 -49.06 6.27
CA GLN A 67 2.83 -48.46 5.12
C GLN A 67 4.17 -47.80 5.52
N PRO A 68 5.29 -48.06 4.82
CA PRO A 68 6.60 -47.50 5.20
C PRO A 68 6.63 -45.97 5.12
N VAL A 69 5.92 -45.38 4.14
CA VAL A 69 5.78 -43.92 4.00
C VAL A 69 5.18 -43.27 5.25
N GLN A 70 4.21 -43.93 5.91
CA GLN A 70 3.60 -43.41 7.15
C GLN A 70 4.58 -43.48 8.32
N LYS A 71 5.42 -44.52 8.40
CA LYS A 71 6.49 -44.63 9.42
C LYS A 71 7.57 -43.57 9.25
N LEU A 72 7.93 -43.22 8.01
CA LEU A 72 8.89 -42.15 7.73
C LEU A 72 8.39 -40.76 8.18
N ARG A 73 7.08 -40.50 8.13
CA ARG A 73 6.48 -39.23 8.61
C ARG A 73 6.68 -38.99 10.12
N ALA A 74 6.93 -40.03 10.91
CA ALA A 74 7.21 -39.90 12.33
C ALA A 74 8.67 -39.51 12.64
N LEU A 75 9.61 -39.64 11.69
CA LEU A 75 11.04 -39.42 11.94
C LEU A 75 11.40 -37.99 12.38
N PRO A 76 10.87 -36.90 11.78
CA PRO A 76 11.26 -35.55 12.21
C PRO A 76 10.77 -35.23 13.63
N LEU A 77 9.58 -35.71 14.00
CA LEU A 77 9.08 -35.63 15.37
C LEU A 77 9.94 -36.47 16.31
N TRP A 78 10.20 -37.75 15.99
CA TRP A 78 11.00 -38.65 16.83
C TRP A 78 12.41 -38.09 17.09
N LEU A 79 13.12 -37.62 16.07
CA LEU A 79 14.42 -36.97 16.21
C LEU A 79 14.36 -35.75 17.15
N SER A 80 13.29 -34.97 17.06
CA SER A 80 13.11 -33.78 17.89
C SER A 80 12.76 -34.11 19.34
N LEU A 81 11.98 -35.17 19.58
CA LEU A 81 11.74 -35.70 20.92
C LEU A 81 13.03 -36.26 21.56
N GLN A 82 13.91 -36.90 20.77
CA GLN A 82 15.23 -37.35 21.24
C GLN A 82 16.19 -36.18 21.51
N TYR A 83 16.17 -35.13 20.68
CA TYR A 83 17.07 -33.99 20.78
C TYR A 83 16.70 -33.02 21.93
N LEU A 84 15.41 -32.72 22.10
CA LEU A 84 14.93 -31.81 23.15
C LEU A 84 14.71 -32.51 24.50
N GLY A 85 14.47 -33.83 24.47
CA GLY A 85 13.99 -34.58 25.63
C GLY A 85 12.63 -34.09 26.12
N HIS A 86 12.20 -34.60 27.29
CA HIS A 86 11.01 -34.10 27.97
C HIS A 86 11.17 -32.63 28.39
N ASP A 87 12.28 -32.32 29.06
CA ASP A 87 12.45 -31.04 29.75
C ASP A 87 12.59 -29.86 28.77
N GLY A 88 13.24 -30.04 27.62
CA GLY A 88 13.31 -29.02 26.57
C GLY A 88 11.99 -28.74 25.86
N ILE A 89 11.05 -29.70 25.86
CA ILE A 89 9.67 -29.49 25.36
C ILE A 89 8.88 -28.69 26.40
N VAL A 90 8.95 -29.08 27.67
CA VAL A 90 8.31 -28.35 28.77
C VAL A 90 8.84 -26.93 28.88
N GLU A 91 10.16 -26.73 28.73
CA GLU A 91 10.80 -25.41 28.73
C GLU A 91 10.29 -24.53 27.58
N ARG A 92 10.18 -25.05 26.35
CA ARG A 92 9.65 -24.32 25.20
C ARG A 92 8.18 -23.91 25.37
N ILE A 93 7.33 -24.81 25.85
CA ILE A 93 5.91 -24.52 26.10
C ILE A 93 5.75 -23.51 27.25
N LYS A 94 6.55 -23.65 28.30
CA LYS A 94 6.61 -22.70 29.43
C LYS A 94 7.09 -21.32 28.96
N TYR A 95 8.12 -21.25 28.13
CA TYR A 95 8.65 -20.01 27.57
C TYR A 95 7.61 -19.29 26.69
N ALA A 96 6.92 -20.01 25.82
CA ALA A 96 5.80 -19.45 25.05
C ALA A 96 4.69 -18.90 25.96
N SER A 97 4.33 -19.64 27.01
CA SER A 97 3.34 -19.20 28.00
C SER A 97 3.81 -17.94 28.77
N GLN A 98 5.09 -17.85 29.10
CA GLN A 98 5.69 -16.66 29.75
C GLN A 98 5.69 -15.42 28.85
N LEU A 99 5.91 -15.58 27.53
CA LEU A 99 5.78 -14.48 26.58
C LEU A 99 4.32 -13.99 26.50
N SER A 100 3.34 -14.90 26.45
CA SER A 100 1.91 -14.57 26.47
C SER A 100 1.49 -13.89 27.77
N GLN A 101 1.96 -14.37 28.93
CA GLN A 101 1.76 -13.71 30.23
C GLN A 101 2.34 -12.29 30.24
N ARG A 102 3.58 -12.11 29.77
CA ARG A 102 4.24 -10.79 29.70
C ARG A 102 3.46 -9.80 28.82
N LEU A 103 2.90 -10.26 27.70
CA LEU A 103 2.04 -9.41 26.88
C LEU A 103 0.74 -9.07 27.65
N LEU A 104 0.03 -10.07 28.16
CA LEU A 104 -1.24 -9.91 28.86
C LEU A 104 -1.15 -8.96 30.07
N GLU A 105 -0.09 -9.08 30.89
CA GLU A 105 0.20 -8.16 32.00
C GLU A 105 0.42 -6.71 31.56
N ASN A 106 0.93 -6.49 30.35
CA ASN A 106 1.11 -5.15 29.79
C ASN A 106 -0.15 -4.62 29.10
N LEU A 107 -0.93 -5.47 28.43
CA LEU A 107 -2.23 -5.08 27.85
C LEU A 107 -3.22 -4.66 28.95
N LYS A 108 -3.23 -5.35 30.10
CA LYS A 108 -4.05 -4.99 31.27
C LYS A 108 -3.67 -3.63 31.93
N LYS A 109 -2.70 -2.89 31.37
CA LYS A 109 -2.34 -1.51 31.76
C LYS A 109 -2.81 -0.46 30.73
N LEU A 110 -3.43 -0.88 29.62
CA LEU A 110 -3.81 -0.04 28.49
C LEU A 110 -5.33 -0.05 28.33
N ASN A 111 -6.01 0.92 28.95
CA ASN A 111 -7.49 0.98 29.02
C ASN A 111 -8.18 0.83 27.65
N SER A 112 -7.59 1.38 26.58
CA SER A 112 -8.12 1.30 25.21
C SER A 112 -7.91 -0.07 24.53
N ILE A 113 -7.49 -1.11 25.26
CA ILE A 113 -7.39 -2.48 24.75
C ILE A 113 -8.23 -3.41 25.64
N ARG A 114 -9.17 -4.12 25.01
CA ARG A 114 -9.92 -5.21 25.62
C ARG A 114 -9.28 -6.55 25.28
N THR A 115 -9.13 -7.42 26.28
CA THR A 115 -8.67 -8.80 26.09
C THR A 115 -9.85 -9.77 26.06
N THR A 116 -9.90 -10.70 25.09
CA THR A 116 -11.06 -11.59 24.93
C THR A 116 -11.05 -12.76 25.93
N VAL A 117 -9.88 -13.08 26.51
CA VAL A 117 -9.68 -14.22 27.42
C VAL A 117 -9.01 -13.72 28.70
N GLU A 118 -9.79 -13.16 29.62
CA GLU A 118 -9.24 -12.41 30.77
C GLU A 118 -8.85 -13.30 31.95
N ASP A 119 -9.49 -14.47 32.11
CA ASP A 119 -9.37 -15.39 33.25
C ASP A 119 -8.36 -16.54 33.08
N GLU A 120 -8.01 -16.95 31.84
CA GLU A 120 -7.01 -18.03 31.63
C GLU A 120 -5.57 -17.47 31.68
N PHE A 121 -5.11 -17.09 32.88
CA PHE A 121 -3.75 -16.58 33.16
C PHE A 121 -2.56 -17.44 32.67
N ASN A 122 -2.80 -18.65 32.16
CA ASN A 122 -1.78 -19.55 31.60
C ASN A 122 -2.04 -19.90 30.12
N SER A 123 -2.94 -19.19 29.44
CA SER A 123 -3.17 -19.39 28.01
C SER A 123 -1.87 -19.14 27.22
N PRO A 124 -1.45 -20.08 26.35
CA PRO A 124 -0.31 -19.86 25.46
C PRO A 124 -0.63 -18.86 24.33
N VAL A 125 -1.87 -18.38 24.23
CA VAL A 125 -2.34 -17.40 23.23
C VAL A 125 -3.04 -16.24 23.90
N VAL A 126 -2.71 -15.02 23.48
CA VAL A 126 -3.42 -13.80 23.84
C VAL A 126 -4.21 -13.33 22.62
N VAL A 127 -5.49 -13.02 22.82
CA VAL A 127 -6.34 -12.35 21.81
C VAL A 127 -6.84 -11.06 22.42
N PHE A 128 -6.66 -9.96 21.70
CA PHE A 128 -6.99 -8.62 22.14
C PHE A 128 -7.46 -7.75 20.99
N ARG A 129 -8.20 -6.68 21.30
CA ARG A 129 -8.59 -5.66 20.32
C ARG A 129 -8.58 -4.28 20.95
N PHE A 130 -8.26 -3.28 20.15
CA PHE A 130 -8.48 -1.88 20.48
C PHE A 130 -9.98 -1.60 20.58
N THR A 131 -10.38 -0.86 21.62
CA THR A 131 -11.75 -0.48 21.91
C THR A 131 -11.80 0.97 22.41
N GLN A 132 -12.65 1.79 21.80
CA GLN A 132 -12.88 3.17 22.24
C GLN A 132 -13.84 3.19 23.45
N ASP A 133 -13.42 3.79 24.56
CA ASP A 133 -14.18 3.89 25.83
C ASP A 133 -15.38 4.88 25.75
N HIS A 134 -16.37 4.55 24.91
CA HIS A 134 -17.62 5.31 24.80
C HIS A 134 -18.61 4.93 25.92
N LEU A 135 -18.30 5.34 27.16
CA LEU A 135 -19.22 5.33 28.31
C LEU A 135 -19.86 3.97 28.68
N LYS A 136 -19.28 2.83 28.25
CA LYS A 136 -19.80 1.48 28.58
C LYS A 136 -19.37 0.93 29.95
N SER A 137 -18.56 1.67 30.70
CA SER A 137 -18.37 1.45 32.15
C SER A 137 -19.59 2.00 32.91
N GLY A 138 -20.66 1.21 33.02
CA GLY A 138 -21.91 1.65 33.64
C GLY A 138 -22.98 0.58 33.85
N LEU A 139 -23.11 -0.40 32.95
CA LEU A 139 -24.00 -1.56 33.15
C LEU A 139 -23.27 -2.88 32.85
N ASP A 140 -22.80 -3.53 33.91
CA ASP A 140 -22.66 -4.98 33.94
C ASP A 140 -24.06 -5.63 33.89
N GLY A 141 -24.18 -6.71 33.11
CA GLY A 141 -25.20 -7.73 33.32
C GLY A 141 -26.60 -7.46 32.76
N VAL A 142 -26.97 -8.29 31.76
CA VAL A 142 -28.34 -8.72 31.43
C VAL A 142 -29.34 -7.62 31.06
N GLN A 143 -29.57 -7.45 29.75
CA GLN A 143 -30.95 -7.37 29.29
C GLN A 143 -31.18 -8.02 27.93
N TYR A 144 -32.34 -8.68 27.79
CA TYR A 144 -32.75 -9.38 26.58
C TYR A 144 -33.31 -8.40 25.54
N GLN A 145 -32.92 -8.63 24.29
CA GLN A 145 -33.66 -8.34 23.04
C GLN A 145 -35.11 -7.85 23.23
N THR A 146 -35.36 -6.56 22.98
CA THR A 146 -36.56 -5.98 22.32
C THR A 146 -36.29 -4.47 22.07
N THR A 147 -36.82 -3.92 20.97
CA THR A 147 -36.64 -2.55 20.43
C THR A 147 -35.25 -2.17 19.88
N ALA A 148 -34.93 -2.64 18.68
CA ALA A 148 -33.88 -2.05 17.82
C ALA A 148 -34.28 -2.22 16.33
N ALA A 149 -35.00 -1.24 15.78
CA ALA A 149 -35.36 -1.18 14.36
C ALA A 149 -34.87 0.12 13.67
N GLN A 150 -34.11 0.94 14.39
CA GLN A 150 -33.41 2.12 13.85
C GLN A 150 -31.95 2.23 14.35
N ASP A 151 -31.61 1.67 15.51
CA ASP A 151 -30.22 1.69 16.04
C ASP A 151 -29.30 0.65 15.38
N SER A 152 -29.85 -0.44 14.84
CA SER A 152 -29.08 -1.59 14.34
C SER A 152 -28.11 -1.28 13.19
N SER A 153 -28.36 -0.23 12.41
CA SER A 153 -27.45 0.24 11.35
C SER A 153 -26.32 1.14 11.86
N LYS A 154 -26.44 1.69 13.08
CA LYS A 154 -25.37 2.48 13.70
C LYS A 154 -24.38 1.54 14.38
N ASP A 155 -24.87 0.59 15.16
CA ASP A 155 -24.05 -0.47 15.79
C ASP A 155 -23.22 -1.25 14.75
N SER A 156 -23.76 -1.52 13.54
CA SER A 156 -22.98 -2.16 12.47
C SER A 156 -21.86 -1.26 11.95
N SER A 157 -22.14 0.01 11.66
CA SER A 157 -21.11 0.95 11.19
C SER A 157 -20.00 1.21 12.21
N GLU A 158 -20.33 1.26 13.50
CA GLU A 158 -19.33 1.39 14.57
C GLU A 158 -18.49 0.12 14.74
N ARG A 159 -19.09 -1.07 14.54
CA ARG A 159 -18.35 -2.34 14.49
C ARG A 159 -17.40 -2.39 13.29
N GLU A 160 -17.87 -2.07 12.09
CA GLU A 160 -17.05 -2.07 10.87
C GLU A 160 -15.85 -1.11 10.98
N ILE A 161 -16.05 0.11 11.50
CA ILE A 161 -14.95 1.05 11.78
C ILE A 161 -13.98 0.47 12.83
N SER A 162 -14.48 -0.13 13.91
CA SER A 162 -13.62 -0.76 14.92
C SER A 162 -12.83 -1.93 14.37
N ASP A 163 -13.43 -2.73 13.49
CA ASP A 163 -12.81 -3.90 12.86
C ASP A 163 -11.72 -3.50 11.86
N THR A 164 -11.96 -2.46 11.06
CA THR A 164 -10.98 -1.80 10.19
C THR A 164 -9.78 -1.23 10.97
N LEU A 165 -10.02 -0.54 12.09
CA LEU A 165 -8.96 -0.01 12.94
C LEU A 165 -8.14 -1.12 13.62
N ASN A 166 -8.78 -2.22 14.02
CA ASN A 166 -8.09 -3.39 14.57
C ASN A 166 -7.25 -4.12 13.52
N ARG A 167 -7.75 -4.23 12.28
CA ARG A 167 -6.99 -4.76 11.13
C ARG A 167 -5.72 -3.94 10.89
N TRP A 168 -5.86 -2.61 10.76
CA TRP A 168 -4.73 -1.70 10.59
C TRP A 168 -3.72 -1.79 11.74
N LEU A 169 -4.20 -1.82 13.00
CA LEU A 169 -3.32 -1.93 14.17
C LEU A 169 -2.53 -3.24 14.16
N GLY A 170 -3.18 -4.37 13.89
CA GLY A 170 -2.50 -5.67 13.81
C GLY A 170 -1.46 -5.74 12.69
N GLU A 171 -1.80 -5.22 11.50
CA GLU A 171 -0.86 -5.09 10.37
C GLU A 171 0.35 -4.21 10.73
N GLN A 172 0.13 -3.07 11.40
CA GLN A 172 1.21 -2.21 11.86
C GLN A 172 2.13 -2.89 12.89
N LEU A 173 1.58 -3.67 13.82
CA LEU A 173 2.39 -4.45 14.78
C LEU A 173 3.20 -5.54 14.09
N GLY A 174 2.59 -6.26 13.12
CA GLY A 174 3.27 -7.27 12.31
C GLY A 174 4.39 -6.69 11.44
N GLN A 175 4.23 -5.46 10.92
CA GLN A 175 5.26 -4.75 10.15
C GLN A 175 6.38 -4.19 11.03
N LEU A 176 6.06 -3.61 12.19
CA LEU A 176 7.03 -2.98 13.09
C LEU A 176 7.82 -3.97 13.93
N VAL A 177 7.20 -5.09 14.33
CA VAL A 177 7.86 -6.16 15.11
C VAL A 177 7.58 -7.54 14.49
N PRO A 178 8.12 -7.85 13.28
CA PRO A 178 7.84 -9.13 12.61
C PRO A 178 8.21 -10.35 13.44
N ALA A 179 9.28 -10.26 14.24
CA ALA A 179 9.74 -11.32 15.12
C ALA A 179 8.79 -11.62 16.30
N SER A 180 7.71 -10.86 16.49
CA SER A 180 6.65 -11.17 17.45
C SER A 180 5.72 -12.29 16.97
N GLY A 181 5.50 -12.42 15.65
CA GLY A 181 4.44 -13.29 15.11
C GLY A 181 3.03 -12.89 15.58
N VAL A 182 2.79 -11.60 15.75
CA VAL A 182 1.44 -11.02 15.86
C VAL A 182 0.71 -11.18 14.52
N ASP A 183 -0.58 -11.49 14.57
CA ASP A 183 -1.41 -11.87 13.43
C ASP A 183 -2.84 -11.32 13.60
N VAL A 184 -3.59 -11.16 12.50
CA VAL A 184 -4.96 -10.63 12.50
C VAL A 184 -5.95 -11.78 12.32
N VAL A 185 -6.95 -11.87 13.19
CA VAL A 185 -7.95 -12.95 13.20
C VAL A 185 -9.34 -12.36 13.32
N GLU A 186 -10.25 -12.83 12.48
CA GLU A 186 -11.67 -12.46 12.51
C GLU A 186 -12.46 -13.47 13.34
N LEU A 187 -13.28 -12.98 14.28
CA LEU A 187 -14.12 -13.80 15.16
C LEU A 187 -15.59 -13.43 14.97
N GLU A 188 -16.47 -14.43 14.86
CA GLU A 188 -17.90 -14.25 14.56
C GLU A 188 -18.59 -13.29 15.56
N ASP A 189 -18.42 -13.52 16.87
CA ASP A 189 -19.03 -12.70 17.92
C ASP A 189 -18.31 -11.36 18.16
N GLU A 190 -16.96 -11.36 18.18
CA GLU A 190 -16.16 -10.22 18.68
C GLU A 190 -15.56 -9.31 17.59
N GLY A 191 -15.60 -9.70 16.31
CA GLY A 191 -15.05 -8.92 15.20
C GLY A 191 -13.57 -9.20 14.93
N VAL A 192 -12.89 -8.23 14.32
CA VAL A 192 -11.46 -8.33 14.00
C VAL A 192 -10.63 -8.10 15.26
N CYS A 193 -9.83 -9.11 15.59
CA CYS A 193 -8.98 -9.15 16.76
C CYS A 193 -7.51 -9.38 16.36
N ILE A 194 -6.62 -9.01 17.27
CA ILE A 194 -5.18 -9.20 17.15
C ILE A 194 -4.79 -10.42 18.00
N ARG A 195 -4.14 -11.40 17.37
CA ARG A 195 -3.70 -12.66 17.97
C ARG A 195 -2.19 -12.66 18.17
N PHE A 196 -1.76 -12.89 19.40
CA PHE A 196 -0.37 -13.22 19.73
C PHE A 196 -0.29 -14.68 20.18
N SER A 197 0.39 -15.53 19.39
CA SER A 197 0.47 -16.97 19.62
C SER A 197 1.93 -17.46 19.58
N PRO A 198 2.77 -17.09 20.58
CA PRO A 198 4.18 -17.45 20.61
C PRO A 198 4.42 -18.98 20.60
N LEU A 199 3.44 -19.78 21.02
CA LEU A 199 3.54 -21.24 20.88
C LEU A 199 3.56 -21.70 19.41
N MET A 200 2.91 -20.99 18.49
CA MET A 200 2.98 -21.30 17.05
C MET A 200 4.19 -20.64 16.38
N THR A 201 4.61 -19.46 16.85
CA THR A 201 5.52 -18.57 16.11
C THR A 201 6.94 -18.48 16.69
N ALA A 202 7.11 -18.53 18.01
CA ALA A 202 8.39 -18.19 18.65
C ALA A 202 9.53 -19.15 18.32
N ALA A 203 9.23 -20.43 18.10
CA ALA A 203 10.21 -21.42 17.72
C ALA A 203 10.71 -21.27 16.26
N VAL A 204 9.99 -20.53 15.42
CA VAL A 204 10.35 -20.25 14.02
C VAL A 204 10.93 -18.85 13.86
N LEU A 205 10.33 -17.85 14.51
CA LEU A 205 10.71 -16.43 14.41
C LEU A 205 11.79 -16.01 15.43
N GLY A 206 12.11 -16.87 16.40
CA GLY A 206 13.07 -16.57 17.47
C GLY A 206 12.57 -15.52 18.48
N THR A 207 11.26 -15.43 18.69
CA THR A 207 10.62 -14.40 19.54
C THR A 207 11.18 -14.39 20.96
N LYS A 208 11.42 -13.18 21.49
CA LYS A 208 11.95 -12.92 22.84
C LYS A 208 11.13 -11.89 23.61
N SER A 209 11.37 -11.80 24.91
CA SER A 209 10.84 -10.77 25.82
C SER A 209 10.95 -9.36 25.25
N GLU A 210 12.11 -9.02 24.67
CA GLU A 210 12.37 -7.70 24.06
C GLU A 210 11.42 -7.38 22.89
N ASN A 211 10.98 -8.39 22.14
CA ASN A 211 10.03 -8.22 21.04
C ASN A 211 8.60 -8.02 21.58
N VAL A 212 8.26 -8.66 22.70
CA VAL A 212 6.99 -8.43 23.41
C VAL A 212 6.97 -7.01 23.98
N ASP A 213 8.09 -6.53 24.52
CA ASP A 213 8.22 -5.15 24.99
C ASP A 213 8.11 -4.13 23.84
N GLN A 214 8.72 -4.41 22.69
CA GLN A 214 8.57 -3.59 21.46
C GLN A 214 7.12 -3.57 20.93
N VAL A 215 6.38 -4.68 21.01
CA VAL A 215 4.93 -4.69 20.68
C VAL A 215 4.16 -3.76 21.62
N VAL A 216 4.47 -3.77 22.92
CA VAL A 216 3.84 -2.89 23.91
C VAL A 216 4.21 -1.41 23.69
N GLU A 217 5.46 -1.12 23.35
CA GLU A 217 5.92 0.23 22.98
C GLU A 217 5.22 0.73 21.70
N CYS A 218 5.10 -0.13 20.67
CA CYS A 218 4.36 0.18 19.45
C CYS A 218 2.87 0.43 19.75
N LEU A 219 2.24 -0.37 20.61
CA LEU A 219 0.86 -0.14 21.05
C LEU A 219 0.72 1.23 21.76
N GLN A 220 1.62 1.55 22.70
CA GLN A 220 1.63 2.84 23.39
C GLN A 220 1.81 4.02 22.44
N GLY A 221 2.60 3.87 21.37
CA GLY A 221 2.75 4.89 20.33
C GLY A 221 1.57 5.00 19.35
N LYS A 222 0.84 3.91 19.09
CA LYS A 222 -0.26 3.86 18.09
C LYS A 222 -1.64 4.13 18.68
N ILE A 223 -1.91 3.80 19.95
CA ILE A 223 -3.19 4.07 20.62
C ILE A 223 -3.59 5.57 20.62
N PRO A 224 -2.68 6.53 20.90
CA PRO A 224 -3.02 7.96 20.80
C PRO A 224 -3.45 8.38 19.40
N ILE A 225 -2.82 7.82 18.36
CA ILE A 225 -3.13 8.08 16.94
C ILE A 225 -4.51 7.51 16.59
N LEU A 226 -4.83 6.30 17.03
CA LEU A 226 -6.16 5.69 16.87
C LEU A 226 -7.26 6.54 17.53
N ASN A 227 -7.06 6.93 18.79
CA ASN A 227 -8.00 7.78 19.53
C ASN A 227 -8.19 9.15 18.86
N SER A 228 -7.10 9.80 18.43
CA SER A 228 -7.13 11.09 17.73
C SER A 228 -7.85 10.99 16.38
N THR A 229 -7.57 9.94 15.60
CA THR A 229 -8.20 9.71 14.30
C THR A 229 -9.71 9.48 14.44
N LEU A 230 -10.14 8.68 15.42
CA LEU A 230 -11.56 8.49 15.72
C LEU A 230 -12.26 9.79 16.17
N GLN A 231 -11.61 10.59 17.01
CA GLN A 231 -12.19 11.85 17.47
C GLN A 231 -12.34 12.87 16.33
N LEU A 232 -11.32 13.00 15.47
CA LEU A 232 -11.28 13.99 14.39
C LEU A 232 -12.08 13.57 13.14
N ARG A 233 -12.44 12.28 12.98
CA ARG A 233 -13.20 11.77 11.82
C ARG A 233 -14.57 12.43 11.65
N GLU A 234 -15.28 12.71 12.75
CA GLU A 234 -16.57 13.40 12.70
C GLU A 234 -16.42 14.93 12.50
N GLU A 235 -15.38 15.55 13.10
CA GLU A 235 -15.01 16.96 12.83
C GLU A 235 -14.70 17.16 11.33
N PHE A 236 -13.92 16.25 10.74
CA PHE A 236 -13.59 16.22 9.32
C PHE A 236 -14.81 16.02 8.42
N LYS A 237 -15.68 15.07 8.75
CA LYS A 237 -16.94 14.83 8.01
C LYS A 237 -17.82 16.08 7.99
N GLN A 238 -17.96 16.78 9.12
CA GLN A 238 -18.73 18.02 9.23
C GLN A 238 -18.08 19.20 8.50
N GLU A 239 -16.75 19.33 8.53
CA GLU A 239 -16.03 20.42 7.86
C GLU A 239 -16.02 20.26 6.33
N VAL A 240 -15.93 19.03 5.82
CA VAL A 240 -16.08 18.74 4.39
C VAL A 240 -17.49 19.10 3.89
N TYR A 241 -18.55 18.77 4.65
CA TYR A 241 -19.92 19.15 4.24
C TYR A 241 -20.18 20.67 4.27
N GLN A 242 -19.38 21.46 5.00
CA GLN A 242 -19.44 22.92 4.97
C GLN A 242 -18.64 23.52 3.81
N THR A 243 -17.69 22.78 3.24
CA THR A 243 -16.72 23.29 2.26
C THR A 243 -17.17 23.06 0.81
N ALA A 244 -17.58 24.13 0.14
CA ALA A 244 -18.00 24.08 -1.26
C ALA A 244 -16.88 23.59 -2.19
N GLY A 245 -17.22 22.65 -3.09
CA GLY A 245 -16.28 22.00 -4.01
C GLY A 245 -15.62 20.73 -3.47
N LEU A 246 -16.00 20.26 -2.28
CA LEU A 246 -15.62 18.94 -1.75
C LEU A 246 -16.86 18.10 -1.43
N THR A 247 -16.72 16.79 -1.60
CA THR A 247 -17.71 15.78 -1.21
C THR A 247 -17.03 14.72 -0.36
N HIS A 248 -17.57 14.47 0.84
CA HIS A 248 -17.14 13.39 1.73
C HIS A 248 -17.63 12.03 1.19
N ILE A 249 -16.74 11.04 1.17
CA ILE A 249 -17.06 9.66 0.76
C ILE A 249 -16.95 8.75 1.98
N GLU A 250 -18.03 8.01 2.24
CA GLU A 250 -18.15 7.14 3.40
C GLU A 250 -17.57 5.75 3.08
N ASP A 251 -16.28 5.58 3.34
CA ASP A 251 -15.60 4.29 3.29
C ASP A 251 -15.32 3.77 4.71
N LEU A 252 -15.97 2.66 5.08
CA LEU A 252 -15.84 2.01 6.39
C LEU A 252 -14.62 1.05 6.45
N ASN A 253 -14.05 0.70 5.29
CA ASN A 253 -12.80 -0.07 5.19
C ASN A 253 -11.55 0.82 5.32
N TRP A 254 -11.72 2.15 5.35
CA TRP A 254 -10.62 3.08 5.55
C TRP A 254 -10.38 3.38 7.05
N PRO A 255 -9.18 3.11 7.61
CA PRO A 255 -8.86 3.37 9.01
C PRO A 255 -8.53 4.84 9.31
N GLY A 256 -8.17 5.63 8.30
CA GLY A 256 -7.72 7.02 8.46
C GLY A 256 -8.84 8.02 8.74
N LEU A 257 -8.48 9.31 8.72
CA LEU A 257 -9.38 10.44 9.01
C LEU A 257 -10.65 10.44 8.13
N GLY A 258 -10.51 10.09 6.84
CA GLY A 258 -11.63 9.98 5.91
C GLY A 258 -11.22 10.03 4.45
N VAL A 259 -12.22 10.13 3.58
CA VAL A 259 -12.05 10.13 2.12
C VAL A 259 -12.79 11.32 1.51
N VAL A 260 -12.14 12.04 0.61
CA VAL A 260 -12.70 13.23 -0.08
C VAL A 260 -12.54 13.17 -1.59
N ARG A 261 -13.55 13.66 -2.30
CA ARG A 261 -13.56 13.92 -3.73
C ARG A 261 -13.68 15.42 -3.96
N TYR A 262 -12.84 15.98 -4.84
CA TYR A 262 -13.00 17.35 -5.31
C TYR A 262 -14.06 17.40 -6.42
N GLU A 263 -14.98 18.36 -6.36
CA GLU A 263 -16.00 18.56 -7.39
C GLU A 263 -15.72 19.85 -8.17
N PHE A 264 -15.21 19.67 -9.39
CA PHE A 264 -14.92 20.75 -10.33
C PHE A 264 -16.16 21.13 -11.15
N THR A 265 -16.33 22.41 -11.44
CA THR A 265 -17.49 22.90 -12.21
C THR A 265 -17.12 22.98 -13.69
N ASN A 266 -17.46 21.94 -14.46
CA ASN A 266 -17.33 21.92 -15.92
C ASN A 266 -18.66 21.50 -16.58
N GLU A 267 -19.02 22.18 -17.68
CA GLU A 267 -20.22 21.96 -18.50
C GLU A 267 -19.99 20.92 -19.62
N GLU A 268 -18.78 20.32 -19.72
CA GLU A 268 -18.54 19.21 -20.65
C GLU A 268 -19.55 18.07 -20.49
N SER A 269 -20.22 17.74 -21.61
CA SER A 269 -21.20 16.66 -21.70
C SER A 269 -20.58 15.30 -22.04
N ASP A 270 -19.26 15.23 -22.16
CA ASP A 270 -18.50 14.01 -22.47
C ASP A 270 -18.02 13.34 -21.17
N PRO A 271 -18.54 12.16 -20.81
CA PRO A 271 -18.21 11.51 -19.54
C PRO A 271 -16.78 10.97 -19.50
N GLU A 272 -16.16 10.62 -20.64
CA GLU A 272 -14.81 10.05 -20.66
C GLU A 272 -13.77 11.14 -20.42
N LYS A 273 -13.95 12.31 -21.05
CA LYS A 273 -13.12 13.49 -20.75
C LYS A 273 -13.30 13.98 -19.34
N LYS A 274 -14.55 14.12 -18.86
CA LYS A 274 -14.84 14.53 -17.49
C LYS A 274 -14.18 13.61 -16.46
N GLN A 275 -14.12 12.31 -16.73
CA GLN A 275 -13.39 11.33 -15.92
C GLN A 275 -11.87 11.54 -15.96
N ALA A 276 -11.29 11.81 -17.13
CA ALA A 276 -9.86 12.06 -17.30
C ALA A 276 -9.40 13.41 -16.71
N GLU A 277 -10.22 14.46 -16.81
CA GLU A 277 -9.99 15.73 -16.11
C GLU A 277 -9.99 15.55 -14.60
N MET A 278 -10.98 14.82 -14.07
CA MET A 278 -11.07 14.52 -12.65
C MET A 278 -9.85 13.73 -12.15
N GLU A 279 -9.36 12.76 -12.93
CA GLU A 279 -8.16 11.97 -12.62
C GLU A 279 -6.90 12.84 -12.64
N LYS A 280 -6.77 13.75 -13.61
CA LYS A 280 -5.70 14.76 -13.70
C LYS A 280 -5.72 15.72 -12.50
N ILE A 281 -6.88 16.23 -12.11
CA ILE A 281 -7.03 17.12 -10.94
C ILE A 281 -6.67 16.35 -9.66
N THR A 282 -7.22 15.15 -9.46
CA THR A 282 -6.95 14.29 -8.29
C THR A 282 -5.46 13.96 -8.17
N SER A 283 -4.80 13.61 -9.28
CA SER A 283 -3.36 13.29 -9.30
C SER A 283 -2.49 14.51 -8.98
N GLY A 284 -2.84 15.68 -9.53
CA GLY A 284 -2.15 16.94 -9.21
C GLY A 284 -2.34 17.35 -7.74
N LEU A 285 -3.54 17.12 -7.19
CA LEU A 285 -3.90 17.45 -5.81
C LEU A 285 -3.18 16.53 -4.82
N LEU A 286 -3.15 15.21 -5.08
CA LEU A 286 -2.35 14.25 -4.33
C LEU A 286 -0.87 14.65 -4.30
N LYS A 287 -0.30 15.04 -5.45
CA LYS A 287 1.10 15.46 -5.53
C LYS A 287 1.37 16.70 -4.69
N LYS A 288 0.54 17.74 -4.81
CA LYS A 288 0.69 18.96 -4.01
C LYS A 288 0.53 18.69 -2.51
N LEU A 289 -0.47 17.92 -2.08
CA LEU A 289 -0.66 17.59 -0.66
C LEU A 289 0.56 16.89 -0.04
N LYS A 290 1.19 15.96 -0.78
CA LYS A 290 2.46 15.31 -0.40
C LYS A 290 3.69 16.23 -0.41
N GLU A 291 3.62 17.36 -1.11
CA GLU A 291 4.66 18.41 -1.09
C GLU A 291 4.43 19.43 0.05
N LEU A 292 3.23 19.49 0.63
CA LEU A 292 2.85 20.44 1.68
C LEU A 292 3.01 19.89 3.11
N ASP A 293 2.78 18.59 3.32
CA ASP A 293 3.03 17.91 4.60
C ASP A 293 3.61 16.49 4.38
N SER A 294 4.70 16.18 5.07
CA SER A 294 5.42 14.90 5.02
C SER A 294 4.91 13.85 6.00
N ASP A 295 4.20 14.29 7.03
CA ASP A 295 3.83 13.46 8.18
C ASP A 295 2.45 12.84 8.02
N LEU A 296 1.59 13.48 7.20
CA LEU A 296 0.26 13.00 6.89
C LEU A 296 0.27 12.12 5.63
N MET A 297 -0.18 10.88 5.77
CA MET A 297 -0.29 9.95 4.66
C MET A 297 -1.49 10.32 3.77
N PHE A 298 -1.22 10.54 2.48
CA PHE A 298 -2.25 10.71 1.45
C PHE A 298 -2.11 9.60 0.38
N SER A 299 -3.23 8.99 -0.03
CA SER A 299 -3.29 8.05 -1.16
C SER A 299 -4.51 8.33 -2.05
N THR A 300 -4.56 7.66 -3.20
CA THR A 300 -5.67 7.74 -4.17
C THR A 300 -6.28 6.38 -4.41
N GLY A 301 -7.61 6.32 -4.56
CA GLY A 301 -8.29 5.12 -5.02
C GLY A 301 -7.80 4.70 -6.41
N PRO A 302 -7.74 3.39 -6.72
CA PRO A 302 -8.63 2.36 -6.19
C PRO A 302 -8.00 1.33 -5.23
N GLU A 303 -6.80 1.58 -4.67
CA GLU A 303 -6.10 0.57 -3.85
C GLU A 303 -6.84 0.13 -2.57
N PHE A 304 -7.75 0.97 -2.06
CA PHE A 304 -8.47 0.76 -0.80
C PHE A 304 -10.00 0.66 -0.95
N GLY A 305 -10.54 0.99 -2.12
CA GLY A 305 -11.99 1.07 -2.35
C GLY A 305 -12.35 1.28 -3.83
N GLY A 306 -13.59 0.94 -4.19
CA GLY A 306 -14.07 0.99 -5.59
C GLY A 306 -14.27 2.39 -6.17
N GLU A 307 -14.32 3.42 -5.32
CA GLU A 307 -14.55 4.80 -5.71
C GLU A 307 -13.27 5.45 -6.30
N LYS A 308 -13.30 5.71 -7.61
CA LYS A 308 -12.23 6.41 -8.34
C LYS A 308 -12.20 7.90 -8.02
N ASN A 309 -11.06 8.55 -8.24
CA ASN A 309 -10.89 10.00 -8.09
C ASN A 309 -11.24 10.51 -6.68
N CYS A 310 -10.67 9.84 -5.68
CA CYS A 310 -10.81 10.18 -4.27
C CYS A 310 -9.43 10.24 -3.63
N ILE A 311 -9.25 11.16 -2.69
CA ILE A 311 -8.07 11.26 -1.85
C ILE A 311 -8.42 10.71 -0.48
N TYR A 312 -7.66 9.69 -0.08
CA TYR A 312 -7.76 8.99 1.19
C TYR A 312 -6.75 9.64 2.13
N ILE A 313 -7.21 10.11 3.31
CA ILE A 313 -6.39 10.80 4.30
C ILE A 313 -6.16 9.86 5.47
N GLY A 314 -4.89 9.56 5.75
CA GLY A 314 -4.47 8.53 6.69
C GLY A 314 -4.71 8.84 8.16
N MET A 315 -3.97 8.14 9.01
CA MET A 315 -4.04 8.30 10.47
C MET A 315 -3.49 9.66 10.91
N VAL A 316 -4.07 10.24 11.94
CA VAL A 316 -3.78 11.61 12.42
C VAL A 316 -3.54 11.67 13.92
N THR A 317 -2.91 12.77 14.36
CA THR A 317 -2.68 13.11 15.78
C THR A 317 -3.50 14.34 16.19
N ASP A 318 -3.67 14.52 17.49
CA ASP A 318 -4.52 15.54 18.14
C ASP A 318 -4.10 17.00 17.85
N ASP A 319 -2.86 17.21 17.41
CA ASP A 319 -2.34 18.51 16.96
C ASP A 319 -2.75 18.89 15.52
N LEU A 320 -3.53 18.07 14.82
CA LEU A 320 -4.08 18.40 13.49
C LEU A 320 -5.15 19.52 13.57
N ASP A 321 -5.07 20.49 12.67
CA ASP A 321 -6.12 21.47 12.43
C ASP A 321 -6.95 21.07 11.21
N VAL A 322 -8.12 20.48 11.47
CA VAL A 322 -9.02 19.93 10.45
C VAL A 322 -9.54 21.01 9.47
N PRO A 323 -9.97 22.21 9.93
CA PRO A 323 -10.29 23.32 9.02
C PRO A 323 -9.14 23.78 8.12
N GLU A 324 -7.91 23.98 8.64
CA GLU A 324 -6.76 24.39 7.77
C GLU A 324 -6.44 23.29 6.73
N LEU A 325 -6.65 22.00 7.06
CA LEU A 325 -6.53 20.89 6.10
C LEU A 325 -7.62 20.92 5.02
N VAL A 326 -8.90 20.99 5.40
CA VAL A 326 -10.03 20.93 4.45
C VAL A 326 -10.07 22.17 3.55
N GLU A 327 -9.83 23.37 4.08
CA GLU A 327 -9.70 24.59 3.27
C GLU A 327 -8.52 24.48 2.30
N THR A 328 -7.38 23.94 2.73
CA THR A 328 -6.20 23.77 1.85
C THR A 328 -6.47 22.78 0.72
N ILE A 329 -7.19 21.68 0.97
CA ILE A 329 -7.60 20.72 -0.08
C ILE A 329 -8.50 21.43 -1.10
N ALA A 330 -9.51 22.18 -0.66
CA ALA A 330 -10.42 22.92 -1.54
C ALA A 330 -9.75 24.09 -2.28
N ALA A 331 -8.81 24.79 -1.66
CA ALA A 331 -8.02 25.85 -2.29
C ALA A 331 -7.06 25.27 -3.34
N THR A 332 -6.39 24.16 -3.03
CA THR A 332 -5.43 23.50 -3.93
C THR A 332 -6.14 22.87 -5.13
N GLY A 333 -7.33 22.27 -4.92
CA GLY A 333 -8.19 21.77 -6.00
C GLY A 333 -8.60 22.87 -6.98
N ARG A 334 -9.12 24.00 -6.46
CA ARG A 334 -9.45 25.19 -7.26
C ARG A 334 -8.25 25.73 -8.03
N GLU A 335 -7.08 25.82 -7.40
CA GLU A 335 -5.87 26.28 -8.08
C GLU A 335 -5.45 25.35 -9.24
N ILE A 336 -5.66 24.03 -9.13
CA ILE A 336 -5.37 23.07 -10.21
C ILE A 336 -6.43 23.15 -11.33
N GLU A 337 -7.69 23.38 -10.98
CA GLU A 337 -8.80 23.60 -11.93
C GLU A 337 -8.59 24.91 -12.72
N GLU A 338 -8.30 26.01 -12.04
CA GLU A 338 -8.02 27.32 -12.65
C GLU A 338 -6.78 27.25 -13.55
N ASN A 339 -5.66 26.67 -13.08
CA ASN A 339 -4.48 26.48 -13.92
C ASN A 339 -4.76 25.59 -15.14
N SER A 340 -5.61 24.57 -15.02
CA SER A 340 -6.01 23.73 -16.15
C SER A 340 -6.82 24.51 -17.19
N LYS A 341 -7.82 25.27 -16.75
CA LYS A 341 -8.65 26.14 -17.61
C LYS A 341 -7.81 27.26 -18.25
N LEU A 342 -6.82 27.81 -17.55
CA LEU A 342 -5.88 28.80 -18.11
C LEU A 342 -4.98 28.19 -19.20
N LEU A 343 -4.44 26.98 -18.98
CA LEU A 343 -3.61 26.28 -19.97
C LEU A 343 -4.38 25.88 -21.23
N GLU A 344 -5.65 25.50 -21.10
CA GLU A 344 -6.53 25.24 -22.24
C GLU A 344 -6.80 26.52 -23.04
N ASN A 345 -7.20 27.61 -22.39
CA ASN A 345 -7.39 28.92 -23.03
C ASN A 345 -6.11 29.38 -23.76
N MET A 346 -4.93 29.23 -23.13
CA MET A 346 -3.65 29.53 -23.80
C MET A 346 -3.38 28.63 -24.99
N THR A 347 -3.73 27.34 -24.92
CA THR A 347 -3.56 26.39 -26.02
C THR A 347 -4.45 26.73 -27.21
N GLU A 348 -5.70 27.11 -26.97
CA GLU A 348 -6.62 27.57 -28.03
C GLU A 348 -6.16 28.90 -28.65
N VAL A 349 -5.71 29.86 -27.83
CA VAL A 349 -5.14 31.12 -28.35
C VAL A 349 -3.86 30.88 -29.18
N VAL A 350 -2.98 29.94 -28.77
CA VAL A 350 -1.81 29.53 -29.55
C VAL A 350 -2.24 28.83 -30.85
N ARG A 351 -3.23 27.94 -30.82
CA ARG A 351 -3.76 27.24 -32.00
C ARG A 351 -4.34 28.22 -33.02
N GLN A 352 -5.13 29.20 -32.55
CA GLN A 352 -5.63 30.30 -33.39
C GLN A 352 -4.49 31.17 -33.93
N GLY A 353 -3.49 31.50 -33.10
CA GLY A 353 -2.29 32.23 -33.51
C GLY A 353 -1.49 31.55 -34.61
N ILE A 354 -1.36 30.21 -34.55
CA ILE A 354 -0.71 29.40 -35.60
C ILE A 354 -1.54 29.44 -36.90
N MET A 355 -2.85 29.14 -36.85
CA MET A 355 -3.70 29.18 -38.05
C MET A 355 -3.73 30.56 -38.71
N GLU A 356 -3.76 31.64 -37.91
CA GLU A 356 -3.71 33.01 -38.41
C GLU A 356 -2.32 33.35 -39.00
N ALA A 357 -1.23 32.89 -38.38
CA ALA A 357 0.11 33.04 -38.92
C ALA A 357 0.28 32.28 -40.26
N GLU A 358 -0.24 31.05 -40.37
CA GLU A 358 -0.26 30.27 -41.62
C GLU A 358 -1.08 30.97 -42.71
N ARG A 359 -2.29 31.43 -42.38
CA ARG A 359 -3.15 32.21 -43.30
C ARG A 359 -2.45 33.49 -43.78
N GLN A 360 -1.77 34.19 -42.88
CA GLN A 360 -0.98 35.38 -43.22
C GLN A 360 0.34 35.05 -43.94
N LEU A 361 0.89 33.84 -43.82
CA LEU A 361 2.03 33.37 -44.61
C LEU A 361 1.59 33.03 -46.03
N LEU A 362 0.49 32.28 -46.20
CA LEU A 362 -0.11 32.01 -47.51
C LEU A 362 -0.43 33.31 -48.25
N LYS A 363 -1.11 34.27 -47.60
CA LYS A 363 -1.39 35.57 -48.20
C LYS A 363 -0.12 36.37 -48.54
N ALA A 364 0.91 36.32 -47.69
CA ALA A 364 2.20 36.96 -47.99
C ALA A 364 2.96 36.26 -49.12
N THR A 365 2.79 34.94 -49.32
CA THR A 365 3.33 34.26 -50.51
C THR A 365 2.56 34.64 -51.76
N GLU A 366 1.22 34.74 -51.72
CA GLU A 366 0.41 35.23 -52.84
C GLU A 366 0.77 36.68 -53.22
N GLU A 367 0.86 37.58 -52.24
CA GLU A 367 1.35 38.95 -52.44
C GLU A 367 2.75 38.97 -53.07
N LYS A 368 3.66 38.10 -52.61
CA LYS A 368 4.99 37.95 -53.22
C LYS A 368 4.93 37.43 -54.67
N LEU A 369 4.05 36.48 -55.00
CA LEU A 369 3.84 36.00 -56.37
C LEU A 369 3.34 37.13 -57.29
N VAL A 370 2.50 38.02 -56.77
CA VAL A 370 1.99 39.20 -57.48
C VAL A 370 3.07 40.29 -57.62
N GLU A 371 3.87 40.56 -56.59
CA GLU A 371 4.98 41.52 -56.60
C GLU A 371 6.15 41.08 -57.52
N GLU A 372 6.55 39.80 -57.47
CA GLU A 372 7.61 39.27 -58.34
C GLU A 372 7.13 39.07 -59.79
N GLY A 373 5.85 38.77 -59.96
CA GLY A 373 5.19 38.53 -61.25
C GLY A 373 5.50 37.14 -61.84
N ILE A 374 4.48 36.52 -62.45
CA ILE A 374 4.52 35.14 -62.97
C ILE A 374 5.75 34.86 -63.86
N LEU A 375 6.20 35.85 -64.64
CA LEU A 375 7.36 35.74 -65.53
C LEU A 375 8.68 35.44 -64.79
N ARG A 376 8.84 35.82 -63.52
CA ARG A 376 10.04 35.51 -62.72
C ARG A 376 10.12 34.05 -62.26
N GLN A 377 9.01 33.31 -62.28
CA GLN A 377 8.98 31.91 -61.84
C GLN A 377 9.20 30.90 -62.98
N ILE A 378 9.23 31.36 -64.23
CA ILE A 378 9.53 30.52 -65.40
C ILE A 378 11.04 30.20 -65.39
N PRO A 379 11.48 28.91 -65.31
CA PRO A 379 12.88 28.57 -65.01
C PRO A 379 13.96 29.20 -65.89
N VAL A 380 13.65 29.47 -67.17
CA VAL A 380 14.60 30.07 -68.12
C VAL A 380 14.52 31.61 -68.11
N VAL A 381 13.31 32.16 -68.13
CA VAL A 381 13.08 33.62 -68.26
C VAL A 381 13.36 34.35 -66.94
N GLY A 382 12.99 33.74 -65.82
CA GLY A 382 13.18 34.30 -64.48
C GLY A 382 14.64 34.48 -64.09
N SER A 383 15.52 33.55 -64.48
CA SER A 383 16.96 33.63 -64.21
C SER A 383 17.58 34.91 -64.79
N VAL A 384 17.28 35.21 -66.06
CA VAL A 384 17.79 36.42 -66.75
C VAL A 384 17.21 37.70 -66.13
N LEU A 385 15.91 37.70 -65.81
CA LEU A 385 15.23 38.86 -65.17
C LEU A 385 15.75 39.14 -63.76
N ASN A 386 16.05 38.10 -62.98
CA ASN A 386 16.57 38.24 -61.62
C ASN A 386 18.06 38.63 -61.60
N TRP A 387 18.84 38.24 -62.62
CA TRP A 387 20.20 38.74 -62.83
C TRP A 387 20.21 40.22 -63.23
N LEU A 388 19.32 40.64 -64.14
CA LEU A 388 19.24 42.03 -64.60
C LEU A 388 18.57 42.97 -63.57
N SER A 389 17.83 42.42 -62.61
CA SER A 389 17.16 43.19 -61.54
C SER A 389 17.01 42.34 -60.26
N PRO A 390 18.02 42.34 -59.38
CA PRO A 390 18.01 41.56 -58.14
C PRO A 390 16.88 42.01 -57.20
N PHE A 391 15.98 41.10 -56.85
CA PHE A 391 14.91 41.39 -55.90
C PHE A 391 15.39 41.14 -54.45
N HIS A 392 15.51 42.20 -53.66
CA HIS A 392 15.86 42.11 -52.24
C HIS A 392 14.64 41.67 -51.39
N SER A 393 14.27 40.39 -51.46
CA SER A 393 13.23 39.84 -50.59
C SER A 393 13.70 39.81 -49.14
N THR A 394 13.38 40.85 -48.38
CA THR A 394 13.54 40.84 -46.93
C THR A 394 12.56 39.84 -46.32
N VAL A 395 13.09 38.83 -45.62
CA VAL A 395 12.26 37.83 -44.95
C VAL A 395 11.56 38.50 -43.77
N LYS A 396 10.28 38.87 -43.98
CA LYS A 396 9.42 39.50 -42.97
C LYS A 396 9.07 38.47 -41.89
N GLY A 397 9.93 38.35 -40.88
CA GLY A 397 9.66 37.55 -39.70
C GLY A 397 8.42 38.03 -38.94
N ARG A 398 7.74 37.10 -38.27
CA ARG A 398 6.62 37.36 -37.36
C ARG A 398 6.90 36.70 -36.02
N THR A 399 6.36 37.28 -34.95
CA THR A 399 6.46 36.76 -33.58
C THR A 399 5.08 36.74 -32.94
N PHE A 400 4.76 35.68 -32.20
CA PHE A 400 3.46 35.56 -31.54
C PHE A 400 3.55 36.07 -30.11
N ASN A 401 2.72 37.05 -29.78
CA ASN A 401 2.68 37.65 -28.45
C ASN A 401 1.64 36.94 -27.59
N LEU A 402 2.08 35.97 -26.79
CA LEU A 402 1.23 35.16 -25.90
C LEU A 402 0.36 36.00 -24.95
N ALA A 403 0.80 37.20 -24.56
CA ALA A 403 0.06 38.06 -23.65
C ALA A 403 -1.00 38.93 -24.35
N ALA A 404 -0.85 39.16 -25.65
CA ALA A 404 -1.79 39.92 -26.49
C ALA A 404 -2.65 39.04 -27.40
N GLY A 405 -2.38 37.73 -27.46
CA GLY A 405 -3.07 36.77 -28.33
C GLY A 405 -2.88 37.02 -29.83
N SER A 406 -1.85 37.79 -30.22
CA SER A 406 -1.73 38.37 -31.57
C SER A 406 -0.39 38.09 -32.24
N VAL A 407 -0.40 38.05 -33.58
CA VAL A 407 0.79 37.87 -34.42
C VAL A 407 1.35 39.25 -34.80
N GLU A 408 2.55 39.57 -34.32
CA GLU A 408 3.24 40.83 -34.56
C GLU A 408 4.40 40.68 -35.58
N SER A 409 4.82 41.79 -36.19
CA SER A 409 5.96 41.84 -37.12
C SER A 409 7.29 41.97 -36.37
N THR A 410 8.29 41.12 -36.67
CA THR A 410 9.62 41.22 -36.05
C THR A 410 10.42 42.43 -36.52
N SER A 411 9.90 43.24 -37.45
CA SER A 411 10.51 44.51 -37.87
C SER A 411 10.86 45.40 -36.68
N ASN A 412 9.97 45.47 -35.69
CA ASN A 412 10.15 46.28 -34.48
C ASN A 412 11.25 45.70 -33.58
N THR A 413 11.35 44.37 -33.50
CA THR A 413 12.40 43.67 -32.73
C THR A 413 13.80 43.97 -33.27
N TYR A 414 13.95 44.06 -34.60
CA TYR A 414 15.21 44.43 -35.23
C TYR A 414 15.54 45.91 -35.06
N THR A 415 14.58 46.83 -35.24
CA THR A 415 14.85 48.27 -35.08
C THR A 415 15.18 48.65 -33.63
N SER A 416 14.48 48.09 -32.64
CA SER A 416 14.79 48.35 -31.22
C SER A 416 16.19 47.85 -30.83
N LYS A 417 16.63 46.68 -31.31
CA LYS A 417 17.99 46.17 -31.03
C LYS A 417 19.12 47.00 -31.64
N VAL A 418 18.85 47.81 -32.67
CA VAL A 418 19.84 48.74 -33.26
C VAL A 418 19.99 50.03 -32.43
N GLN A 419 19.06 50.33 -31.53
CA GLN A 419 19.11 51.53 -30.65
C GLN A 419 19.33 51.20 -29.16
N ALA A 420 19.02 49.97 -28.72
CA ALA A 420 19.10 49.57 -27.31
C ALA A 420 20.48 49.03 -26.87
N SER A 421 21.49 49.90 -26.80
CA SER A 421 22.73 49.61 -26.08
C SER A 421 22.50 49.71 -24.56
N GLY A 422 22.19 48.57 -23.91
CA GLY A 422 22.00 48.48 -22.46
C GLY A 422 20.54 48.48 -22.01
N GLY A 423 19.88 47.34 -22.15
CA GLY A 423 18.60 47.04 -21.51
C GLY A 423 18.48 45.55 -21.26
N THR A 424 18.21 45.14 -20.02
CA THR A 424 17.96 43.74 -19.68
C THR A 424 16.67 43.24 -20.34
N PRO A 425 16.54 41.93 -20.64
CA PRO A 425 15.32 41.38 -21.19
C PRO A 425 14.13 41.60 -20.25
N PRO A 426 12.89 41.68 -20.76
CA PRO A 426 11.70 41.70 -19.92
C PRO A 426 11.66 40.43 -19.06
N PRO A 427 11.21 40.51 -17.80
CA PRO A 427 11.14 39.34 -16.94
C PRO A 427 10.13 38.34 -17.52
N THR A 428 10.51 37.07 -17.56
CA THR A 428 9.57 35.95 -17.61
C THR A 428 8.49 36.17 -16.55
N PRO A 429 7.20 35.87 -16.79
CA PRO A 429 6.18 35.95 -15.75
C PRO A 429 6.44 34.89 -14.68
N THR A 430 7.28 35.23 -13.71
CA THR A 430 7.44 34.47 -12.48
C THR A 430 6.10 34.47 -11.77
N ALA A 431 5.46 33.31 -11.70
CA ALA A 431 4.21 33.13 -10.96
C ALA A 431 4.35 33.77 -9.57
N SER A 432 3.35 34.56 -9.18
CA SER A 432 3.36 35.32 -7.92
C SER A 432 3.28 34.36 -6.74
N ARG A 433 4.44 33.82 -6.37
CA ARG A 433 4.66 32.85 -5.31
C ARG A 433 3.97 33.35 -4.04
N THR A 434 2.85 32.72 -3.71
CA THR A 434 2.08 32.98 -2.50
C THR A 434 2.99 32.88 -1.28
N LYS A 435 2.72 33.70 -0.26
CA LYS A 435 3.64 33.99 0.84
C LYS A 435 4.13 32.70 1.51
N ASN A 436 5.36 32.27 1.16
CA ASN A 436 6.00 31.17 1.88
C ASN A 436 6.19 31.57 3.36
N LYS A 437 5.37 30.97 4.23
CA LYS A 437 5.81 30.57 5.58
C LYS A 437 7.19 29.90 5.45
N LEU A 438 8.06 30.08 6.44
CA LEU A 438 9.44 29.58 6.39
C LEU A 438 9.46 28.04 6.25
N PRO A 439 10.46 27.45 5.57
CA PRO A 439 10.63 25.99 5.55
C PRO A 439 10.75 25.47 6.98
N GLY A 440 9.89 24.51 7.34
CA GLY A 440 9.82 23.92 8.69
C GLY A 440 8.51 24.14 9.45
N GLN A 441 7.58 24.99 8.97
CA GLN A 441 6.20 24.97 9.49
C GLN A 441 5.39 23.84 8.82
N LYS A 442 5.08 22.78 9.58
CA LYS A 442 4.03 21.81 9.25
C LYS A 442 2.72 22.57 9.05
N GLN A 443 2.01 22.33 7.95
CA GLN A 443 0.90 23.23 7.58
C GLN A 443 -0.35 22.97 8.39
N PHE A 444 -0.77 21.71 8.50
CA PHE A 444 -2.07 21.34 9.06
C PHE A 444 -2.05 21.22 10.60
N ARG A 445 -1.21 22.01 11.29
CA ARG A 445 -0.94 21.83 12.73
C ARG A 445 -1.38 23.03 13.57
N ARG A 446 -2.27 22.77 14.53
CA ARG A 446 -2.92 23.77 15.37
C ARG A 446 -1.89 24.55 16.18
N SER A 447 -1.70 25.82 15.83
CA SER A 447 -0.67 26.68 16.42
C SER A 447 -0.92 26.90 17.92
N SER A 448 -0.01 26.41 18.77
CA SER A 448 -0.08 26.41 20.24
C SER A 448 0.05 27.80 20.89
N ARG A 449 -0.94 28.66 20.66
CA ARG A 449 -1.02 30.05 21.18
C ARG A 449 -1.65 30.14 22.57
N THR A 450 -1.16 29.37 23.54
CA THR A 450 -1.59 29.45 24.93
C THR A 450 -0.41 29.50 25.90
N ASN A 451 0.27 30.64 25.93
CA ASN A 451 0.70 31.35 27.15
C ASN A 451 1.34 32.71 26.78
N ALA A 452 0.85 33.79 27.39
CA ALA A 452 1.53 35.10 27.43
C ALA A 452 2.43 35.17 28.68
N SER A 453 3.37 36.10 28.86
CA SER A 453 3.83 37.27 28.09
C SER A 453 5.38 37.19 27.95
N ASP A 454 6.15 38.04 27.27
CA ASP A 454 6.06 39.49 27.10
C ASP A 454 6.74 40.01 25.83
N ALA A 455 6.55 41.29 25.53
CA ALA A 455 7.15 41.94 24.36
C ALA A 455 8.47 42.65 24.68
N VAL A 456 9.52 42.33 23.91
CA VAL A 456 10.47 43.32 23.39
C VAL A 456 10.92 42.89 21.99
N SER A 457 10.96 43.85 21.07
CA SER A 457 11.73 43.71 19.83
C SER A 457 13.20 44.01 20.16
N ASP A 458 14.13 43.32 19.51
CA ASP A 458 15.46 43.90 19.30
C ASP A 458 16.05 43.47 17.96
N THR A 459 16.86 44.35 17.38
CA THR A 459 17.32 44.24 15.99
C THR A 459 18.75 43.75 15.89
N SER A 460 19.00 42.85 14.93
CA SER A 460 20.25 42.69 14.17
C SER A 460 21.60 42.79 14.91
N SER A 461 22.40 41.73 14.85
CA SER A 461 23.84 41.88 14.60
C SER A 461 24.43 40.67 13.89
N VAL A 462 25.36 40.94 12.98
CA VAL A 462 26.25 39.94 12.39
C VAL A 462 27.52 39.92 13.22
N SER A 463 27.98 38.74 13.63
CA SER A 463 29.33 38.56 14.17
C SER A 463 29.95 37.26 13.65
N HIS A 464 31.05 37.40 12.90
CA HIS A 464 31.96 36.31 12.60
C HIS A 464 32.48 35.66 13.90
N MET A 465 32.76 34.36 13.85
CA MET A 465 33.75 33.71 14.70
C MET A 465 34.49 32.67 13.84
N GLU A 466 35.77 32.45 14.11
CA GLU A 466 36.67 31.71 13.23
C GLU A 466 36.65 30.19 13.48
N GLU A 467 36.50 29.46 12.36
CA GLU A 467 37.39 28.36 11.93
C GLU A 467 38.26 27.66 12.99
N ILE A 468 38.02 26.35 13.18
CA ILE A 468 39.08 25.37 13.42
C ILE A 468 38.84 24.19 12.47
N GLU A 469 39.69 24.04 11.45
CA GLU A 469 39.78 22.80 10.69
C GLU A 469 40.46 21.70 11.50
N VAL A 470 40.09 20.44 11.23
CA VAL A 470 41.06 19.33 11.23
C VAL A 470 41.01 18.70 9.84
N SER A 471 41.96 19.09 9.00
CA SER A 471 41.99 18.75 7.57
C SER A 471 42.49 17.33 7.31
N GLN A 472 41.94 16.66 6.28
CA GLN A 472 42.66 15.62 5.55
C GLN A 472 42.30 15.61 4.05
N THR A 473 42.82 16.64 3.39
CA THR A 473 43.27 16.69 1.98
C THR A 473 42.88 15.56 1.00
N SER A 474 42.12 15.96 -0.03
CA SER A 474 42.53 15.91 -1.46
C SER A 474 42.67 14.54 -2.17
N THR A 475 42.47 14.40 -3.49
CA THR A 475 42.40 15.42 -4.56
C THR A 475 41.48 15.00 -5.72
N THR A 476 40.71 15.98 -6.21
CA THR A 476 40.35 16.35 -7.61
C THR A 476 41.11 15.62 -8.77
N ALA A 477 40.61 15.48 -10.02
CA ALA A 477 39.60 16.28 -10.74
C ALA A 477 39.04 15.63 -12.04
N THR A 478 38.10 16.36 -12.69
CA THR A 478 37.72 16.37 -14.14
C THR A 478 36.64 15.33 -14.54
N ARG A 479 35.43 15.69 -15.01
CA ARG A 479 34.99 16.29 -16.32
C ARG A 479 35.33 15.37 -17.53
N LEU A 480 34.46 15.06 -18.49
CA LEU A 480 33.19 15.66 -18.97
C LEU A 480 32.16 14.60 -19.48
N GLU A 481 30.98 15.10 -19.90
CA GLU A 481 29.95 14.64 -20.87
C GLU A 481 30.34 13.50 -21.87
N PHE A 482 29.44 12.73 -22.51
CA PHE A 482 28.17 13.11 -23.17
C PHE A 482 27.19 11.89 -23.37
N GLU A 483 25.98 12.15 -23.86
CA GLU A 483 25.01 11.19 -24.43
C GLU A 483 25.59 10.49 -25.70
N THR A 484 25.10 9.37 -26.27
CA THR A 484 23.75 9.21 -26.89
C THR A 484 23.48 7.73 -27.30
N GLU A 485 22.24 7.47 -27.73
CA GLU A 485 21.53 6.25 -28.14
C GLU A 485 22.14 5.22 -29.15
N VAL A 486 21.63 3.97 -29.02
CA VAL A 486 21.17 3.02 -30.07
C VAL A 486 22.15 2.50 -31.17
N HIS A 487 22.44 1.19 -31.14
CA HIS A 487 21.94 0.26 -32.18
C HIS A 487 22.01 -1.25 -31.81
N THR A 488 21.32 -2.05 -32.63
CA THR A 488 20.99 -3.49 -32.59
C THR A 488 22.13 -4.53 -32.60
N SER A 489 21.85 -5.68 -31.97
CA SER A 489 22.26 -7.09 -32.21
C SER A 489 22.88 -7.48 -33.58
N PRO A 490 23.72 -8.54 -33.73
CA PRO A 490 23.51 -9.88 -33.12
C PRO A 490 24.78 -10.70 -32.71
N GLU A 491 24.60 -11.99 -32.42
CA GLU A 491 25.65 -13.01 -32.12
C GLU A 491 26.61 -13.29 -33.31
N PRO A 492 27.77 -13.95 -33.06
CA PRO A 492 27.89 -15.32 -33.57
C PRO A 492 28.70 -16.33 -32.70
N SER A 493 28.05 -17.46 -32.41
CA SER A 493 28.49 -18.86 -32.61
C SER A 493 29.98 -19.31 -32.59
N THR A 494 30.22 -20.33 -31.75
CA THR A 494 31.02 -21.58 -31.96
C THR A 494 32.56 -21.66 -31.81
N GLN A 495 32.96 -22.88 -31.34
CA GLN A 495 34.28 -23.54 -31.37
C GLN A 495 35.36 -23.00 -30.40
N LEU A 496 36.30 -23.82 -29.89
CA LEU A 496 36.62 -25.24 -30.13
C LEU A 496 36.78 -25.98 -28.77
N GLY A 497 36.74 -27.32 -28.74
CA GLY A 497 36.92 -28.13 -27.52
C GLY A 497 38.04 -29.17 -27.62
N SER A 498 38.14 -30.06 -26.62
CA SER A 498 38.92 -31.30 -26.66
C SER A 498 38.52 -32.25 -25.53
N GLU A 499 38.29 -33.53 -25.81
CA GLU A 499 38.01 -34.57 -24.81
C GLU A 499 39.26 -35.05 -24.05
N LEU A 500 39.03 -35.85 -22.99
CA LEU A 500 39.52 -37.23 -22.79
C LEU A 500 39.27 -37.62 -21.31
N GLU A 501 38.83 -38.81 -20.90
CA GLU A 501 38.09 -39.95 -21.48
C GLU A 501 38.16 -41.07 -20.41
N VAL A 502 37.12 -41.91 -20.30
CA VAL A 502 37.16 -43.19 -19.55
C VAL A 502 36.45 -44.27 -20.37
N PRO A 503 37.18 -45.27 -20.92
CA PRO A 503 36.62 -46.59 -21.30
C PRO A 503 37.56 -47.78 -20.96
N GLU A 504 37.14 -49.03 -20.76
CA GLU A 504 35.82 -49.63 -20.44
C GLU A 504 36.03 -50.72 -19.34
N GLN A 505 35.93 -52.06 -19.42
CA GLN A 505 35.38 -53.04 -20.38
C GLN A 505 35.03 -54.40 -19.69
N VAL A 506 34.24 -55.24 -20.37
CA VAL A 506 34.10 -56.73 -20.23
C VAL A 506 32.89 -57.31 -19.42
N GLN A 507 31.77 -57.45 -20.13
CA GLN A 507 30.92 -58.66 -20.34
C GLN A 507 29.96 -59.25 -19.25
N HIS A 508 28.66 -59.06 -19.51
CA HIS A 508 27.60 -60.06 -19.79
C HIS A 508 27.33 -61.32 -18.93
N GLU A 509 26.10 -61.39 -18.39
CA GLU A 509 25.12 -62.50 -18.34
C GLU A 509 23.76 -61.88 -17.88
N GLU A 510 22.54 -62.24 -18.28
CA GLU A 510 21.96 -63.03 -19.40
C GLU A 510 20.51 -62.48 -19.69
N SER A 511 19.68 -63.11 -20.55
CA SER A 511 18.25 -62.80 -20.77
C SER A 511 17.54 -63.97 -21.47
N PRO A 512 16.20 -64.16 -21.33
CA PRO A 512 15.39 -64.00 -22.54
C PRO A 512 13.92 -63.49 -22.36
N GLU A 513 13.55 -62.59 -23.26
CA GLU A 513 12.37 -62.62 -24.18
C GLU A 513 11.62 -63.99 -24.36
N ILE A 514 10.38 -64.12 -24.86
CA ILE A 514 9.63 -63.39 -25.90
C ILE A 514 8.12 -63.76 -25.76
N ASN A 515 7.17 -62.88 -26.14
CA ASN A 515 6.24 -63.06 -27.28
C ASN A 515 4.97 -62.19 -27.20
N VAL A 516 4.50 -61.70 -28.35
CA VAL A 516 3.19 -61.06 -28.57
C VAL A 516 2.66 -61.53 -29.92
N GLN A 517 1.40 -61.97 -30.00
CA GLN A 517 0.74 -62.25 -31.28
C GLN A 517 -0.79 -62.03 -31.18
N GLU A 518 -1.39 -61.56 -32.28
CA GLU A 518 -2.80 -61.15 -32.39
C GLU A 518 -3.75 -62.34 -32.58
N VAL A 519 -5.04 -62.17 -32.20
CA VAL A 519 -6.23 -62.61 -32.98
C VAL A 519 -7.43 -61.68 -32.68
N ASP A 520 -8.26 -61.47 -33.70
CA ASP A 520 -9.50 -60.68 -33.82
C ASP A 520 -10.66 -60.87 -32.81
N GLN A 521 -11.44 -59.78 -32.69
CA GLN A 521 -12.93 -59.65 -32.64
C GLN A 521 -13.82 -60.55 -31.75
N ILE A 522 -14.88 -59.97 -31.14
CA ILE A 522 -16.32 -60.14 -31.54
C ILE A 522 -17.32 -59.47 -30.56
N SER A 523 -18.44 -58.97 -31.11
CA SER A 523 -19.76 -58.61 -30.52
C SER A 523 -19.90 -57.62 -29.36
N ALA A 524 -20.83 -56.68 -29.54
CA ALA A 524 -21.53 -55.95 -28.48
C ALA A 524 -22.67 -56.77 -27.87
N ALA A 525 -23.12 -56.39 -26.66
CA ALA A 525 -24.46 -56.68 -26.16
C ALA A 525 -24.94 -55.57 -25.19
N GLU A 526 -26.05 -54.92 -25.59
CA GLU A 526 -27.22 -54.57 -24.77
C GLU A 526 -27.04 -54.18 -23.28
N ALA A 527 -27.39 -52.92 -22.99
CA ALA A 527 -27.75 -52.45 -21.65
C ALA A 527 -29.01 -51.58 -21.75
N GLU A 528 -30.19 -52.21 -21.82
CA GLU A 528 -31.47 -51.50 -21.90
C GLU A 528 -32.43 -51.83 -20.73
N ASP A 529 -32.89 -50.73 -20.11
CA ASP A 529 -34.21 -50.49 -19.53
C ASP A 529 -34.57 -50.66 -18.03
N SER A 530 -35.46 -49.73 -17.65
CA SER A 530 -36.33 -49.49 -16.48
C SER A 530 -36.28 -50.42 -15.26
N SER A 531 -36.20 -49.87 -14.05
CA SER A 531 -37.31 -49.13 -13.40
C SER A 531 -36.76 -48.11 -12.37
N LYS A 532 -37.26 -46.87 -12.23
CA LYS A 532 -38.57 -46.45 -11.64
C LYS A 532 -38.81 -47.07 -10.25
N GLU A 533 -39.24 -46.33 -9.21
CA GLU A 533 -40.09 -45.13 -9.24
C GLU A 533 -39.98 -44.24 -7.96
N SER A 534 -40.53 -43.02 -8.03
CA SER A 534 -41.01 -42.14 -6.95
C SER A 534 -40.12 -41.81 -5.74
N LEU A 535 -39.64 -40.56 -5.74
CA LEU A 535 -39.95 -39.52 -4.73
C LEU A 535 -40.67 -39.99 -3.44
N ARG A 536 -40.06 -39.71 -2.29
CA ARG A 536 -40.69 -38.88 -1.24
C ARG A 536 -39.66 -38.18 -0.35
#